data_AF-A0A1F5MG10-F1
#
_entry.id   AF-A0A1F5MG10-F1
#
_cell.length_a   1.000
_cell.length_b   1.000
_cell.length_c   1.000
_cell.angle_alpha   90.00
_cell.angle_beta   90.00
_cell.angle_gamma   90.00
#
_symmetry.space_group_name_H-M   'P 1'
#
loop_
_entity.id
_entity.type
_entity.pdbx_description
1 polymer ?
#
loop_
_entity_poly.entity_id
_entity_poly.type
_entity_poly.pdbx_seq_one_letter_code
_entity_poly.pdbx_strand_id
1 'polypeptide(L)'
;MAIQWYKRSDSFLRDTAPRISFRKEHIGYNAVFVKVANLNQYNRVRIGIDYDTYEIYFQFLSQDENDKNTEGKFTDTLACYPDNPNDLTKSTGAQKLYEHNALLRNLSEDENHRQFAVQQNSTDPSLWFAQLHPTFEYTVKSNADPKSLRGIYRYLNNRDVVYIGKGVIESRLNSPQRTKWVYDTIEYSIVNDSQKQFEFEHLWIERYKEEHNGKLPFYNQNSGRGH
;
A
#
# COMPACT_ATOMS: atom_id res chain seq x y z
N MET A 1 23.10 -47.47 -8.40
CA MET A 1 23.18 -46.00 -8.43
C MET A 1 22.58 -45.46 -7.14
N ALA A 2 23.28 -44.57 -6.44
CA ALA A 2 22.78 -43.98 -5.20
C ALA A 2 22.00 -42.70 -5.53
N ILE A 3 20.76 -42.58 -5.02
CA ILE A 3 19.94 -41.39 -5.16
C ILE A 3 20.41 -40.38 -4.11
N GLN A 4 20.85 -39.20 -4.55
CA GLN A 4 21.21 -38.09 -3.69
C GLN A 4 19.98 -37.20 -3.46
N TRP A 5 19.49 -37.19 -2.23
CA TRP A 5 18.37 -36.34 -1.82
C TRP A 5 18.87 -34.95 -1.48
N TYR A 6 18.37 -33.92 -2.17
CA TYR A 6 18.66 -32.54 -1.85
C TYR A 6 17.75 -32.05 -0.72
N LYS A 7 18.35 -31.56 0.35
CA LYS A 7 17.63 -30.84 1.40
C LYS A 7 17.49 -29.39 0.94
N ARG A 8 16.25 -28.91 0.82
CA ARG A 8 15.97 -27.49 0.55
C ARG A 8 16.71 -26.63 1.58
N SER A 9 17.45 -25.63 1.09
CA SER A 9 18.22 -24.69 1.89
C SER A 9 17.59 -23.31 1.96
N ASP A 10 16.49 -23.09 1.23
CA ASP A 10 15.70 -21.87 1.34
C ASP A 10 14.88 -21.92 2.63
N SER A 11 15.11 -20.93 3.50
CA SER A 11 14.28 -20.69 4.67
C SER A 11 12.92 -20.16 4.22
N PHE A 12 12.05 -21.04 3.73
CA PHE A 12 10.61 -20.84 3.87
C PHE A 12 10.29 -20.95 5.38
N LEU A 13 10.74 -19.96 6.15
CA LEU A 13 10.03 -19.59 7.36
C LEU A 13 8.63 -19.29 6.87
N ARG A 14 7.70 -20.22 7.13
CA ARG A 14 6.29 -20.00 6.81
C ARG A 14 5.94 -18.69 7.48
N ASP A 15 5.68 -17.66 6.67
CA ASP A 15 5.26 -16.36 7.16
C ASP A 15 4.07 -16.59 8.09
N THR A 16 4.30 -16.39 9.38
CA THR A 16 3.35 -16.73 10.43
C THR A 16 2.33 -15.62 10.66
N ALA A 17 2.51 -14.47 10.00
CA ALA A 17 1.63 -13.34 10.16
C ALA A 17 0.45 -13.41 9.16
N PRO A 18 -0.77 -13.05 9.56
CA PRO A 18 -1.86 -12.81 8.62
C PRO A 18 -1.50 -11.62 7.72
N ARG A 19 -1.61 -11.80 6.40
CA ARG A 19 -1.27 -10.77 5.41
C ARG A 19 -2.25 -10.69 4.26
N ILE A 20 -2.30 -9.50 3.69
CA ILE A 20 -2.84 -9.23 2.35
C ILE A 20 -1.70 -8.97 1.36
N SER A 21 -1.97 -9.19 0.08
CA SER A 21 -1.10 -8.82 -1.03
C SER A 21 -1.91 -8.15 -2.13
N PHE A 22 -1.49 -6.96 -2.57
CA PHE A 22 -2.07 -6.30 -3.74
C PHE A 22 -1.41 -6.87 -4.99
N ARG A 23 -2.11 -7.70 -5.75
CA ARG A 23 -1.62 -8.29 -7.02
C ARG A 23 -2.29 -7.58 -8.18
N LYS A 24 -1.82 -7.79 -9.41
CA LYS A 24 -2.25 -7.04 -10.60
C LYS A 24 -3.78 -6.89 -10.76
N GLU A 25 -4.54 -7.94 -10.47
CA GLU A 25 -6.00 -7.97 -10.68
C GLU A 25 -6.79 -8.33 -9.42
N HIS A 26 -6.11 -8.61 -8.31
CA HIS A 26 -6.73 -9.16 -7.11
C HIS A 26 -5.99 -8.79 -5.83
N ILE A 27 -6.74 -8.74 -4.73
CA ILE A 27 -6.16 -8.71 -3.39
C ILE A 27 -6.15 -10.15 -2.88
N GLY A 28 -4.95 -10.68 -2.63
CA GLY A 28 -4.76 -12.03 -2.11
C GLY A 28 -4.62 -12.04 -0.59
N TYR A 29 -5.25 -13.01 0.05
CA TYR A 29 -5.23 -13.29 1.48
C TYR A 29 -4.39 -14.54 1.73
N ASN A 30 -3.33 -14.42 2.52
CA ASN A 30 -2.46 -15.56 2.78
C ASN A 30 -3.17 -16.64 3.64
N ALA A 31 -2.64 -17.86 3.64
CA ALA A 31 -3.26 -19.00 4.32
C ALA A 31 -3.42 -18.78 5.84
N VAL A 32 -2.51 -18.03 6.45
CA VAL A 32 -2.62 -17.66 7.88
C VAL A 32 -3.83 -16.77 8.10
N PHE A 33 -4.02 -15.74 7.27
CA PHE A 33 -5.16 -14.85 7.39
C PHE A 33 -6.48 -15.59 7.15
N VAL A 34 -6.54 -16.43 6.11
CA VAL A 34 -7.71 -17.29 5.84
C VAL A 34 -8.06 -18.14 7.05
N LYS A 35 -7.07 -18.74 7.71
CA LYS A 35 -7.29 -19.58 8.90
C LYS A 35 -7.73 -18.76 10.12
N VAL A 36 -7.02 -17.68 10.45
CA VAL A 36 -7.26 -16.89 11.67
C VAL A 36 -8.59 -16.14 11.60
N ALA A 37 -8.95 -15.61 10.44
CA ALA A 37 -10.22 -14.92 10.23
C ALA A 37 -11.36 -15.87 9.78
N ASN A 38 -11.11 -17.17 9.75
CA ASN A 38 -12.03 -18.21 9.27
C ASN A 38 -12.69 -17.85 7.92
N LEU A 39 -11.91 -17.36 6.95
CA LEU A 39 -12.44 -16.79 5.71
C LEU A 39 -13.21 -17.78 4.85
N ASN A 40 -13.08 -19.09 5.12
CA ASN A 40 -13.79 -20.15 4.40
C ASN A 40 -15.31 -20.04 4.47
N GLN A 41 -15.85 -19.47 5.55
CA GLN A 41 -17.30 -19.27 5.71
C GLN A 41 -17.85 -18.05 4.95
N TYR A 42 -16.97 -17.22 4.38
CA TYR A 42 -17.34 -16.00 3.69
C TYR A 42 -17.07 -16.10 2.19
N ASN A 43 -18.02 -15.61 1.39
CA ASN A 43 -17.93 -15.56 -0.07
C ASN A 43 -17.96 -14.13 -0.62
N ARG A 44 -18.08 -13.14 0.26
CA ARG A 44 -18.07 -11.72 -0.07
C ARG A 44 -17.16 -10.94 0.86
N VAL A 45 -16.68 -9.80 0.36
CA VAL A 45 -15.93 -8.82 1.15
C VAL A 45 -16.36 -7.41 0.77
N ARG A 46 -16.56 -6.55 1.77
CA ARG A 46 -16.64 -5.10 1.61
C ARG A 46 -15.27 -4.51 1.93
N ILE A 47 -14.81 -3.57 1.11
CA ILE A 47 -13.51 -2.91 1.27
C ILE A 47 -13.75 -1.41 1.51
N GLY A 48 -13.17 -0.90 2.60
CA GLY A 48 -13.14 0.53 2.92
C GLY A 48 -11.70 1.04 2.96
N ILE A 49 -11.48 2.33 2.67
CA ILE A 49 -10.17 2.97 2.77
C ILE A 49 -10.34 4.29 3.49
N ASP A 50 -9.55 4.49 4.54
CA ASP A 50 -9.37 5.77 5.20
C ASP A 50 -8.10 6.42 4.64
N TYR A 51 -8.26 7.52 3.89
CA TYR A 51 -7.14 8.22 3.27
C TYR A 51 -6.42 9.17 4.21
N ASP A 52 -7.03 9.56 5.34
CA ASP A 52 -6.34 10.38 6.33
C ASP A 52 -5.37 9.52 7.14
N THR A 53 -5.74 8.27 7.41
CA THR A 53 -4.89 7.33 8.16
C THR A 53 -4.09 6.37 7.27
N TYR A 54 -4.41 6.27 5.97
CA TYR A 54 -3.90 5.25 5.04
C TYR A 54 -4.19 3.82 5.51
N GLU A 55 -5.37 3.58 6.08
CA GLU A 55 -5.80 2.25 6.50
C GLU A 55 -6.80 1.68 5.49
N ILE A 56 -6.60 0.40 5.12
CA ILE A 56 -7.59 -0.35 4.35
C ILE A 56 -8.32 -1.32 5.28
N TYR A 57 -9.63 -1.37 5.15
CA TYR A 57 -10.53 -2.17 5.97
C TYR A 57 -11.21 -3.25 5.12
N PHE A 58 -11.41 -4.42 5.72
CA PHE A 58 -12.08 -5.57 5.13
C PHE A 58 -13.16 -6.07 6.08
N GLN A 59 -14.38 -6.16 5.57
CA GLN A 59 -15.50 -6.81 6.25
C GLN A 59 -15.93 -8.01 5.42
N PHE A 60 -15.79 -9.22 5.97
CA PHE A 60 -16.16 -10.45 5.27
C PHE A 60 -17.58 -10.85 5.62
N LEU A 61 -18.35 -11.23 4.59
CA LEU A 61 -19.79 -11.43 4.69
C LEU A 61 -20.16 -12.83 4.18
N SER A 62 -21.05 -13.49 4.92
CA SER A 62 -21.62 -14.79 4.52
C SER A 62 -22.80 -14.58 3.58
N GLN A 63 -23.18 -15.60 2.81
CA GLN A 63 -24.33 -15.51 1.91
C GLN A 63 -25.64 -15.25 2.69
N ASP A 64 -25.80 -15.87 3.86
CA ASP A 64 -27.00 -15.78 4.69
C ASP A 64 -27.19 -14.42 5.39
N GLU A 65 -26.09 -13.71 5.67
CA GLU A 65 -26.14 -12.34 6.20
C GLU A 65 -26.52 -11.33 5.12
N ASN A 66 -26.28 -11.66 3.85
CA ASN A 66 -26.63 -10.81 2.71
C ASN A 66 -28.12 -10.95 2.32
N ASP A 67 -28.74 -12.11 2.52
CA ASP A 67 -30.17 -12.33 2.21
C ASP A 67 -31.12 -11.66 3.20
N LYS A 68 -30.67 -11.34 4.42
CA LYS A 68 -31.52 -10.74 5.45
C LYS A 68 -31.68 -9.22 5.32
N ASN A 69 -30.83 -8.57 4.53
CA ASN A 69 -30.79 -7.11 4.38
C ASN A 69 -30.58 -6.70 2.92
N THR A 70 -31.55 -6.99 2.03
CA THR A 70 -32.07 -6.13 0.95
C THR A 70 -32.51 -6.93 -0.28
N GLU A 71 -33.67 -6.56 -0.83
CA GLU A 71 -34.02 -6.75 -2.25
C GLU A 71 -33.11 -5.90 -3.19
N GLY A 72 -31.86 -5.66 -2.79
CA GLY A 72 -30.97 -4.61 -3.26
C GLY A 72 -29.63 -5.20 -3.67
N LYS A 73 -29.33 -5.04 -4.95
CA LYS A 73 -28.09 -5.41 -5.63
C LYS A 73 -26.82 -5.29 -4.77
N PHE A 74 -25.98 -6.31 -4.86
CA PHE A 74 -24.59 -6.47 -4.38
C PHE A 74 -23.60 -5.36 -4.82
N THR A 75 -23.95 -4.08 -4.78
CA THR A 75 -23.17 -3.02 -5.45
C THR A 75 -21.90 -2.61 -4.71
N ASP A 76 -21.78 -2.92 -3.42
CA ASP A 76 -20.66 -2.50 -2.56
C ASP A 76 -19.81 -3.68 -2.04
N THR A 77 -20.01 -4.89 -2.57
CA THR A 77 -19.24 -6.08 -2.17
C THR A 77 -18.54 -6.74 -3.37
N LEU A 78 -17.38 -7.31 -3.10
CA LEU A 78 -16.60 -8.09 -4.05
C LEU A 78 -16.72 -9.58 -3.72
N ALA A 79 -16.61 -10.43 -4.74
CA ALA A 79 -16.59 -11.88 -4.53
C ALA A 79 -15.26 -12.32 -3.93
N CYS A 80 -15.32 -13.20 -2.93
CA CYS A 80 -14.15 -13.89 -2.37
C CYS A 80 -14.12 -15.33 -2.86
N TYR A 81 -13.00 -15.75 -3.43
CA TYR A 81 -12.82 -17.07 -4.01
C TYR A 81 -11.45 -17.66 -3.62
N PRO A 82 -11.30 -18.98 -3.55
CA PRO A 82 -9.98 -19.60 -3.41
C PRO A 82 -9.11 -19.32 -4.65
N ASP A 83 -7.81 -19.04 -4.48
CA ASP A 83 -6.89 -18.85 -5.63
C ASP A 83 -6.79 -20.13 -6.48
N ASN A 84 -6.88 -21.29 -5.84
CA ASN A 84 -6.91 -22.61 -6.45
C ASN A 84 -7.75 -23.55 -5.56
N PRO A 85 -8.53 -24.50 -6.12
CA PRO A 85 -9.31 -25.45 -5.33
C PRO A 85 -8.55 -26.19 -4.21
N ASN A 86 -7.24 -26.36 -4.36
CA ASN A 86 -6.39 -27.03 -3.37
C ASN A 86 -5.56 -26.06 -2.50
N ASP A 87 -5.70 -24.75 -2.69
CA ASP A 87 -4.93 -23.75 -1.95
C ASP A 87 -5.69 -23.27 -0.71
N LEU A 88 -4.94 -23.02 0.36
CA LEU A 88 -5.44 -22.50 1.63
C LEU A 88 -5.56 -20.97 1.60
N THR A 89 -5.24 -20.34 0.47
CA THR A 89 -5.37 -18.90 0.25
C THR A 89 -6.73 -18.56 -0.36
N LYS A 90 -7.13 -17.29 -0.19
CA LYS A 90 -8.30 -16.72 -0.85
C LYS A 90 -7.92 -15.42 -1.52
N SER A 91 -8.74 -14.96 -2.43
CA SER A 91 -8.57 -13.69 -3.11
C SER A 91 -9.91 -13.02 -3.41
N THR A 92 -9.84 -11.73 -3.69
CA THR A 92 -10.96 -10.99 -4.25
C THR A 92 -10.52 -10.22 -5.50
N GLY A 93 -11.36 -10.17 -6.52
CA GLY A 93 -11.09 -9.42 -7.74
C GLY A 93 -11.11 -7.92 -7.45
N ALA A 94 -10.03 -7.21 -7.80
CA ALA A 94 -9.81 -5.81 -7.45
C ALA A 94 -9.48 -4.91 -8.66
N GLN A 95 -9.54 -5.44 -9.88
CA GLN A 95 -9.22 -4.68 -11.10
C GLN A 95 -9.95 -3.33 -11.19
N LYS A 96 -11.29 -3.33 -11.07
CA LYS A 96 -12.07 -2.08 -11.10
C LYS A 96 -11.76 -1.14 -9.93
N LEU A 97 -11.38 -1.70 -8.78
CA LEU A 97 -10.96 -0.91 -7.63
C LEU A 97 -9.64 -0.19 -7.95
N TYR A 98 -8.68 -0.87 -8.56
CA TYR A 98 -7.40 -0.26 -8.98
C TYR A 98 -7.56 0.78 -10.09
N GLU A 99 -8.51 0.59 -11.01
CA GLU A 99 -8.81 1.59 -12.05
C GLU A 99 -9.20 2.96 -11.46
N HIS A 100 -9.90 2.96 -10.33
CA HIS A 100 -10.41 4.17 -9.68
C HIS A 100 -9.58 4.61 -8.47
N ASN A 101 -8.55 3.84 -8.09
CA ASN A 101 -7.74 4.08 -6.92
C ASN A 101 -6.25 3.97 -7.24
N ALA A 102 -5.62 5.12 -7.44
CA ALA A 102 -4.20 5.20 -7.78
C ALA A 102 -3.30 4.63 -6.67
N LEU A 103 -3.64 4.82 -5.39
CA LEU A 103 -2.89 4.23 -4.27
C LEU A 103 -2.84 2.71 -4.40
N LEU A 104 -4.00 2.06 -4.54
CA LEU A 104 -4.06 0.60 -4.61
C LEU A 104 -3.47 0.04 -5.91
N ARG A 105 -3.58 0.77 -7.03
CA ARG A 105 -2.92 0.42 -8.29
C ARG A 105 -1.40 0.47 -8.15
N ASN A 106 -0.86 1.56 -7.61
CA ASN A 106 0.59 1.70 -7.44
C ASN A 106 1.13 0.61 -6.48
N LEU A 107 0.37 0.27 -5.43
CA LEU A 107 0.70 -0.86 -4.55
C LEU A 107 0.68 -2.21 -5.26
N SER A 108 -0.18 -2.42 -6.26
CA SER A 108 -0.22 -3.69 -6.99
C SER A 108 0.92 -3.86 -8.01
N GLU A 109 1.50 -2.75 -8.45
CA GLU A 109 2.65 -2.67 -9.36
C GLU A 109 4.01 -2.81 -8.62
N ASP A 110 4.08 -2.48 -7.33
CA ASP A 110 5.29 -2.63 -6.50
C ASP A 110 5.44 -4.06 -5.95
N GLU A 111 6.06 -4.94 -6.72
CA GLU A 111 6.16 -6.36 -6.37
C GLU A 111 6.88 -6.65 -5.06
N ASN A 112 7.79 -5.76 -4.63
CA ASN A 112 8.60 -5.92 -3.44
C ASN A 112 7.86 -5.45 -2.17
N HIS A 113 6.93 -4.49 -2.30
CA HIS A 113 6.27 -3.86 -1.17
C HIS A 113 4.74 -3.95 -1.17
N ARG A 114 4.16 -4.82 -2.00
CA ARG A 114 2.71 -5.05 -2.09
C ARG A 114 2.08 -5.84 -0.93
N GLN A 115 2.85 -6.26 0.07
CA GLN A 115 2.37 -7.14 1.15
C GLN A 115 2.25 -6.41 2.48
N PHE A 116 1.10 -6.56 3.14
CA PHE A 116 0.80 -5.84 4.37
C PHE A 116 0.30 -6.79 5.44
N ALA A 117 0.77 -6.60 6.68
CA ALA A 117 0.25 -7.30 7.84
C ALA A 117 -1.18 -6.82 8.11
N VAL A 118 -2.05 -7.76 8.48
CA VAL A 118 -3.45 -7.49 8.78
C VAL A 118 -3.72 -7.72 10.26
N GLN A 119 -4.53 -6.86 10.86
CA GLN A 119 -4.94 -6.96 12.26
C GLN A 119 -6.46 -6.92 12.35
N GLN A 120 -7.02 -7.60 13.34
CA GLN A 120 -8.44 -7.46 13.66
C GLN A 120 -8.63 -6.12 14.37
N ASN A 121 -9.66 -5.37 14.01
CA ASN A 121 -9.98 -4.13 14.70
C ASN A 121 -10.44 -4.46 16.14
N SER A 122 -9.87 -3.78 17.12
CA SER A 122 -10.15 -4.04 18.54
C SER A 122 -11.54 -3.58 18.98
N THR A 123 -12.11 -2.59 18.28
CA THR A 123 -13.40 -1.97 18.60
C THR A 123 -14.53 -2.65 17.84
N ASP A 124 -14.31 -3.03 16.58
CA ASP A 124 -15.25 -3.80 15.76
C ASP A 124 -14.58 -5.09 15.25
N PRO A 125 -14.78 -6.23 15.94
CA PRO A 125 -14.18 -7.50 15.55
C PRO A 125 -14.64 -8.02 14.17
N SER A 126 -15.69 -7.47 13.57
CA SER A 126 -16.09 -7.81 12.19
C SER A 126 -15.17 -7.20 11.14
N LEU A 127 -14.35 -6.22 11.52
CA LEU A 127 -13.43 -5.52 10.65
C LEU A 127 -12.00 -6.02 10.84
N TRP A 128 -11.33 -6.23 9.71
CA TRP A 128 -9.89 -6.43 9.63
C TRP A 128 -9.28 -5.23 8.93
N PHE A 129 -8.10 -4.81 9.32
CA PHE A 129 -7.43 -3.68 8.69
C PHE A 129 -5.94 -3.91 8.47
N ALA A 130 -5.39 -3.19 7.50
CA ALA A 130 -3.96 -3.10 7.27
C ALA A 130 -3.55 -1.62 7.12
N GLN A 131 -2.43 -1.25 7.74
CA GLN A 131 -1.81 0.06 7.54
C GLN A 131 -1.06 0.04 6.21
N LEU A 132 -1.53 0.83 5.25
CA LEU A 132 -0.85 1.07 3.98
C LEU A 132 0.18 2.16 4.14
N HIS A 133 1.05 2.29 3.14
CA HIS A 133 1.88 3.47 2.97
C HIS A 133 1.42 4.26 1.73
N PRO A 134 1.49 5.60 1.76
CA PRO A 134 1.28 6.45 0.59
C PRO A 134 2.21 6.05 -0.55
N THR A 135 1.78 6.26 -1.81
CA THR A 135 2.54 5.86 -3.01
C THR A 135 2.77 7.01 -4.00
N PHE A 136 2.76 8.25 -3.51
CA PHE A 136 2.86 9.46 -4.33
C PHE A 136 1.82 9.50 -5.45
N GLU A 137 0.56 9.22 -5.10
CA GLU A 137 -0.57 9.01 -6.01
C GLU A 137 -1.02 10.26 -6.78
N TYR A 138 -0.54 11.45 -6.41
CA TYR A 138 -0.80 12.70 -7.12
C TYR A 138 0.47 13.21 -7.81
N THR A 139 0.29 13.86 -8.96
CA THR A 139 1.40 14.38 -9.78
C THR A 139 1.13 15.81 -10.22
N VAL A 140 2.15 16.66 -10.12
CA VAL A 140 2.16 18.00 -10.71
C VAL A 140 3.46 18.21 -11.49
N LYS A 141 3.36 18.93 -12.61
CA LYS A 141 4.54 19.38 -13.35
C LYS A 141 5.13 20.62 -12.69
N SER A 142 6.41 20.90 -12.92
CA SER A 142 7.18 22.00 -12.31
C SER A 142 6.52 23.40 -12.32
N ASN A 143 5.52 23.63 -13.18
CA ASN A 143 4.87 24.92 -13.37
C ASN A 143 3.44 24.98 -12.81
N ALA A 144 2.94 23.89 -12.20
CA ALA A 144 1.62 23.84 -11.62
C ALA A 144 1.68 24.16 -10.12
N ASP A 145 0.70 24.93 -9.64
CA ASP A 145 0.58 25.35 -8.24
C ASP A 145 -0.26 24.33 -7.46
N PRO A 146 0.35 23.43 -6.66
CA PRO A 146 -0.43 22.61 -5.75
C PRO A 146 -1.01 23.52 -4.67
N LYS A 147 -2.33 23.43 -4.46
CA LYS A 147 -3.01 24.04 -3.31
C LYS A 147 -2.24 23.73 -2.01
N SER A 148 -2.44 24.55 -0.97
CA SER A 148 -1.81 24.42 0.36
C SER A 148 -2.06 23.08 1.08
N LEU A 149 -1.47 22.01 0.53
CA LEU A 149 -1.62 20.63 0.96
C LEU A 149 -0.41 20.24 1.80
N ARG A 150 -0.64 19.36 2.78
CA ARG A 150 0.40 18.80 3.66
C ARG A 150 0.57 17.33 3.36
N GLY A 151 1.82 16.86 3.36
CA GLY A 151 2.09 15.45 3.18
C GLY A 151 3.54 15.16 2.86
N ILE A 152 3.74 14.08 2.11
CA ILE A 152 5.05 13.69 1.58
C ILE A 152 5.10 13.94 0.08
N TYR A 153 6.29 14.22 -0.44
CA TYR A 153 6.51 14.50 -1.85
C TYR A 153 7.88 14.04 -2.30
N ARG A 154 8.02 13.78 -3.59
CA ARG A 154 9.28 13.50 -4.26
C ARG A 154 9.42 14.31 -5.54
N TYR A 155 10.64 14.72 -5.83
CA TYR A 155 11.01 15.38 -7.08
C TYR A 155 11.63 14.34 -8.00
N LEU A 156 11.23 14.38 -9.26
CA LEU A 156 11.75 13.51 -10.30
C LEU A 156 12.42 14.35 -11.39
N ASN A 157 13.53 13.83 -11.91
CA ASN A 157 14.19 14.32 -13.11
C ASN A 157 14.29 13.17 -14.11
N ASN A 158 13.56 13.22 -15.23
CA ASN A 158 13.49 12.13 -16.20
C ASN A 158 13.08 10.79 -15.59
N ARG A 159 12.13 10.81 -14.64
CA ARG A 159 11.65 9.67 -13.83
C ARG A 159 12.60 9.20 -12.71
N ASP A 160 13.81 9.73 -12.61
CA ASP A 160 14.70 9.43 -11.49
C ASP A 160 14.36 10.28 -10.28
N VAL A 161 14.20 9.65 -9.11
CA VAL A 161 13.96 10.38 -7.86
C VAL A 161 15.23 11.12 -7.43
N VAL A 162 15.17 12.44 -7.40
CA VAL A 162 16.30 13.31 -7.02
C VAL A 162 16.13 13.92 -5.62
N TYR A 163 14.92 13.93 -5.08
CA TYR A 163 14.64 14.37 -3.72
C TYR A 163 13.37 13.72 -3.16
N ILE A 164 13.35 13.42 -1.86
CA ILE A 164 12.18 13.01 -1.10
C ILE A 164 12.07 13.92 0.12
N GLY A 165 10.88 14.42 0.42
CA GLY A 165 10.64 15.23 1.60
C GLY A 165 9.21 15.24 2.11
N LYS A 166 8.99 15.95 3.22
CA LYS A 166 7.66 16.21 3.80
C LYS A 166 7.36 17.68 4.07
N GLY A 167 6.09 17.96 4.41
CA GLY A 167 5.60 19.24 4.91
C GLY A 167 4.49 19.85 4.05
N VAL A 168 4.34 21.18 4.13
CA VAL A 168 3.44 21.93 3.24
C VAL A 168 4.05 21.94 1.84
N ILE A 169 3.38 21.29 0.89
CA ILE A 169 3.91 21.04 -0.45
C ILE A 169 4.12 22.36 -1.20
N GLU A 170 3.10 23.24 -1.20
CA GLU A 170 3.12 24.57 -1.84
C GLU A 170 4.33 25.42 -1.42
N SER A 171 4.52 25.63 -0.10
CA SER A 171 5.60 26.48 0.40
C SER A 171 6.99 25.90 0.10
N ARG A 172 7.07 24.57 0.00
CA ARG A 172 8.30 23.86 -0.32
C ARG A 172 8.63 23.91 -1.81
N LEU A 173 7.63 23.91 -2.69
CA LEU A 173 7.83 24.10 -4.13
C LEU A 173 8.40 25.50 -4.44
N ASN A 174 7.87 26.51 -3.76
CA ASN A 174 8.24 27.91 -3.96
C ASN A 174 9.49 28.35 -3.17
N SER A 175 10.23 27.41 -2.58
CA SER A 175 11.40 27.74 -1.76
C SER A 175 12.57 28.22 -2.64
N PRO A 176 13.16 29.41 -2.37
CA PRO A 176 14.30 29.93 -3.13
C PRO A 176 15.52 29.00 -3.14
N GLN A 177 15.64 28.13 -2.14
CA GLN A 177 16.73 27.15 -2.04
C GLN A 177 16.69 26.10 -3.15
N ARG A 178 15.54 25.92 -3.79
CA ARG A 178 15.29 24.89 -4.82
C ARG A 178 15.25 25.44 -6.24
N THR A 179 15.40 26.75 -6.42
CA THR A 179 15.36 27.41 -7.74
C THR A 179 16.43 26.89 -8.71
N LYS A 180 17.54 26.31 -8.19
CA LYS A 180 18.62 25.73 -9.00
C LYS A 180 18.49 24.22 -9.21
N TRP A 181 17.47 23.57 -8.64
CA TRP A 181 17.30 22.13 -8.79
C TRP A 181 16.78 21.80 -10.18
N VAL A 182 17.30 20.73 -10.75
CA VAL A 182 16.84 20.18 -12.03
C VAL A 182 15.85 19.05 -11.75
N TYR A 183 14.60 19.24 -12.15
CA TYR A 183 13.50 18.30 -12.03
C TYR A 183 12.40 18.66 -13.05
N ASP A 184 11.60 17.69 -13.47
CA ASP A 184 10.48 17.88 -14.40
C ASP A 184 9.12 17.65 -13.73
N THR A 185 9.09 16.78 -12.72
CA THR A 185 7.86 16.29 -12.11
C THR A 185 7.97 16.26 -10.59
N ILE A 186 6.87 16.57 -9.91
CA ILE A 186 6.71 16.35 -8.48
C ILE A 186 5.54 15.40 -8.27
N GLU A 187 5.76 14.37 -7.48
CA GLU A 187 4.72 13.46 -7.05
C GLU A 187 4.54 13.57 -5.54
N TYR A 188 3.30 13.43 -5.06
CA TYR A 188 2.98 13.65 -3.66
C TYR A 188 1.80 12.81 -3.18
N SER A 189 1.72 12.69 -1.87
CA SER A 189 0.61 12.07 -1.14
C SER A 189 0.20 13.01 -0.01
N ILE A 190 -1.09 13.12 0.24
CA ILE A 190 -1.62 14.01 1.27
C ILE A 190 -1.59 13.26 2.60
N VAL A 191 -0.82 13.75 3.57
CA VAL A 191 -0.72 13.16 4.90
C VAL A 191 -0.82 14.30 5.90
N ASN A 192 -1.97 14.42 6.56
CA ASN A 192 -2.23 15.55 7.44
C ASN A 192 -1.46 15.46 8.77
N ASP A 193 -1.28 14.22 9.27
CA ASP A 193 -0.56 13.96 10.51
C ASP A 193 0.97 14.13 10.33
N SER A 194 1.57 14.98 11.17
CA SER A 194 2.99 15.31 11.06
C SER A 194 3.92 14.18 11.47
N GLN A 195 3.48 13.27 12.35
CA GLN A 195 4.27 12.13 12.76
C GLN A 195 4.27 11.08 11.64
N LYS A 196 3.10 10.75 11.08
CA LYS A 196 2.99 9.88 9.90
C LYS A 196 3.77 10.43 8.70
N GLN A 197 3.76 11.75 8.48
CA GLN A 197 4.62 12.36 7.45
C GLN A 197 6.10 12.02 7.65
N PHE A 198 6.59 12.09 8.89
CA PHE A 198 7.97 11.75 9.22
C PHE A 198 8.26 10.25 9.00
N GLU A 199 7.37 9.39 9.47
CA GLU A 199 7.48 7.94 9.31
C GLU A 199 7.49 7.54 7.84
N PHE A 200 6.59 8.10 7.03
CA PHE A 200 6.52 7.81 5.59
C PHE A 200 7.66 8.43 4.78
N GLU A 201 8.12 9.65 5.11
CA GLU A 201 9.33 10.23 4.50
C GLU A 201 10.54 9.34 4.76
N HIS A 202 10.71 8.89 6.01
CA HIS A 202 11.81 8.00 6.37
C HIS A 202 11.71 6.66 5.63
N LEU A 203 10.53 6.03 5.61
CA LEU A 203 10.26 4.81 4.85
C LEU A 203 10.71 4.93 3.39
N TRP A 204 10.30 6.00 2.71
CA TRP A 204 10.61 6.19 1.29
C TRP A 204 12.09 6.51 1.02
N ILE A 205 12.77 7.19 1.94
CA ILE A 205 14.23 7.39 1.85
C ILE A 205 14.98 6.06 2.02
N GLU A 206 14.59 5.22 2.99
CA GLU A 206 15.25 3.92 3.19
C GLU A 206 15.01 2.98 2.01
N ARG A 207 13.80 2.93 1.45
CA ARG A 207 13.53 2.19 0.21
C ARG A 207 14.39 2.64 -0.96
N TYR A 208 14.51 3.96 -1.16
CA TYR A 208 15.38 4.49 -2.20
C TYR A 208 16.82 3.99 -2.02
N LYS A 209 17.33 3.98 -0.78
CA LYS A 209 18.68 3.46 -0.49
C LYS A 209 18.80 1.98 -0.80
N GLU A 210 17.81 1.16 -0.44
CA GLU A 210 17.80 -0.27 -0.74
C GLU A 210 17.92 -0.53 -2.24
N GLU A 211 17.21 0.26 -3.06
CA GLU A 211 17.25 0.19 -4.52
C GLU A 211 18.54 0.78 -5.13
N HIS A 212 19.19 1.72 -4.44
CA HIS A 212 20.33 2.50 -4.96
C HIS A 212 21.65 2.24 -4.21
N ASN A 213 21.84 1.03 -3.67
CA ASN A 213 23.07 0.60 -3.00
C ASN A 213 23.50 1.54 -1.84
N GLY A 214 22.54 1.91 -0.99
CA GLY A 214 22.76 2.76 0.19
C GLY A 214 22.82 4.26 -0.08
N LYS A 215 22.70 4.70 -1.35
CA LYS A 215 22.79 6.11 -1.72
C LYS A 215 21.50 6.86 -1.42
N LEU A 216 21.63 8.14 -1.07
CA LEU A 216 20.51 9.08 -0.95
C LEU A 216 20.13 9.64 -2.33
N PRO A 217 18.89 10.11 -2.50
CA PRO A 217 18.54 10.94 -3.65
C PRO A 217 19.48 12.15 -3.74
N PHE A 218 19.79 12.59 -4.95
CA PHE A 218 20.85 13.56 -5.23
C PHE A 218 20.83 14.83 -4.34
N TYR A 219 19.65 15.39 -4.09
CA TYR A 219 19.48 16.60 -3.29
C TYR A 219 19.17 16.35 -1.81
N ASN A 220 18.96 15.10 -1.37
CA ASN A 220 18.79 14.78 0.04
C ASN A 220 20.15 14.82 0.75
N GLN A 221 20.34 15.80 1.61
CA GLN A 221 21.59 15.93 2.39
C GLN A 221 21.63 14.97 3.60
N ASN A 222 20.46 14.64 4.16
CA ASN A 222 20.32 13.80 5.35
C ASN A 222 19.19 12.78 5.17
N SER A 223 19.26 11.66 5.89
CA SER A 223 18.27 10.57 5.89
C SER A 223 16.96 10.89 6.65
N GLY A 224 16.54 12.16 6.72
CA GLY A 224 15.38 12.60 7.51
C GLY A 224 15.58 12.66 9.03
N ARG A 225 16.71 12.18 9.59
CA ARG A 225 17.01 12.18 11.05
C ARG A 225 17.54 13.50 11.64
N GLY A 226 17.16 14.64 11.07
CA GLY A 226 17.74 15.93 11.47
C GLY A 226 16.76 17.07 11.48
N HIS A 227 15.66 16.95 12.24
CA HIS A 227 14.85 18.05 12.74
C HIS A 227 14.06 17.62 13.98
#